data_AF-A0A831UK18-F1
#
_entry.id   AF-A0A831UK18-F1
#
_cell.length_a   1.000
_cell.length_b   1.000
_cell.length_c   1.000
_cell.angle_alpha   90.00
_cell.angle_beta   90.00
_cell.angle_gamma   90.00
#
_symmetry.space_group_name_H-M   'P 1'
#
loop_
_entity.id
_entity.type
_entity.pdbx_description
1 polymer ?
#
loop_
_entity_poly.entity_id
_entity_poly.type
_entity_poly.pdbx_seq_one_letter_code
_entity_poly.pdbx_strand_id
1 'polypeptide(L)' 'MKALDTNVVVRFLVCDDAAMTARARKVFERARDTGEPVLISSLVLLETLWVLHFGYRFSRRAIV' A
#
# COMPACT_ATOMS: atom_id res chain seq x y z
N MET A 1 13.02 11.94 2.48
CA MET A 1 12.17 11.16 1.55
C MET A 1 11.94 9.79 2.17
N LYS A 2 10.69 9.34 2.30
CA LYS A 2 10.34 8.07 2.98
C LYS A 2 9.96 7.02 1.94
N ALA A 3 10.60 5.86 1.92
CA ALA A 3 10.20 4.74 1.08
C ALA A 3 9.18 3.85 1.80
N LEU A 4 8.18 3.37 1.07
CA LEU A 4 7.17 2.44 1.60
C LEU A 4 7.53 1.00 1.28
N ASP A 5 7.16 0.12 2.20
CA ASP A 5 7.18 -1.33 2.01
C ASP A 5 5.83 -1.82 1.46
N THR A 6 5.85 -2.99 0.80
CA THR A 6 4.66 -3.68 0.27
C THR A 6 3.56 -3.81 1.31
N ASN A 7 3.89 -4.16 2.55
CA ASN A 7 2.88 -4.32 3.59
C ASN A 7 2.13 -3.03 3.90
N VAL A 8 2.80 -1.87 3.87
CA VAL A 8 2.13 -0.59 4.13
C VAL A 8 1.12 -0.28 3.03
N VAL A 9 1.50 -0.54 1.78
CA VAL A 9 0.63 -0.33 0.61
C VAL A 9 -0.57 -1.29 0.65
N VAL A 10 -0.32 -2.59 0.88
CA VAL A 10 -1.38 -3.60 0.95
C VAL A 10 -2.38 -3.30 2.07
N ARG A 11 -1.91 -2.96 3.28
CA ARG A 11 -2.80 -2.65 4.42
C ARG A 11 -3.62 -1.39 4.21
N PHE A 12 -3.10 -0.44 3.41
CA PHE A 12 -3.85 0.74 3.01
C PHE A 12 -4.93 0.42 1.96
N LEU A 13 -4.63 -0.45 0.99
CA LEU A 13 -5.56 -0.81 -0.09
C LEU A 13 -6.67 -1.77 0.37
N VAL A 14 -6.31 -2.84 1.08
CA VAL A 14 -7.24 -3.95 1.37
C VAL A 14 -8.04 -3.74 2.65
N CYS A 15 -7.49 -2.97 3.60
CA CYS A 15 -8.15 -2.70 4.89
C CYS A 15 -8.49 -3.97 5.70
N ASP A 16 -7.66 -5.01 5.65
CA ASP A 16 -7.93 -6.32 6.27
C ASP A 16 -7.58 -6.42 7.76
N ASP A 17 -6.70 -5.54 8.27
CA ASP A 17 -6.37 -5.42 9.69
C ASP A 17 -6.55 -3.96 10.12
N ALA A 18 -7.57 -3.70 10.96
CA ALA A 18 -7.95 -2.34 11.34
C ALA A 18 -6.81 -1.53 11.98
N ALA A 19 -5.98 -2.17 12.81
CA ALA A 19 -4.89 -1.49 13.51
C ALA A 19 -3.75 -1.13 12.55
N MET A 20 -3.37 -2.04 11.67
CA MET A 20 -2.36 -1.81 10.64
C MET A 20 -2.86 -0.82 9.58
N THR A 21 -4.12 -0.90 9.17
CA THR A 21 -4.74 0.03 8.23
C THR A 21 -4.75 1.45 8.78
N ALA A 22 -5.10 1.64 10.05
CA ALA A 22 -5.04 2.95 10.69
C ALA A 22 -3.60 3.52 10.69
N ARG A 23 -2.60 2.67 10.94
CA ARG A 23 -1.18 3.08 10.87
C ARG A 23 -0.74 3.41 9.45
N ALA A 24 -1.10 2.59 8.47
CA ALA A 24 -0.78 2.81 7.06
C ALA A 24 -1.41 4.12 6.56
N ARG A 25 -2.69 4.36 6.88
CA ARG A 25 -3.41 5.59 6.52
C ARG A 25 -2.71 6.85 7.04
N LYS A 26 -2.23 6.84 8.29
CA LYS A 26 -1.46 7.96 8.86
C LYS A 26 -0.20 8.30 8.07
N VAL A 27 0.43 7.32 7.41
CA VAL A 27 1.61 7.57 6.57
C VAL A 27 1.22 8.38 5.34
N PHE A 28 0.14 8.00 4.66
CA PHE A 28 -0.37 8.70 3.48
C PHE A 28 -0.97 10.07 3.83
N GLU A 29 -1.71 10.17 4.94
CA GLU A 29 -2.24 11.45 5.44
C GLU A 29 -1.12 12.42 5.74
N ARG A 30 -0.07 11.99 6.47
CA ARG A 30 1.08 12.84 6.75
C ARG A 30 1.76 13.31 5.47
N ALA A 31 1.98 12.42 4.49
CA ALA A 31 2.59 12.79 3.21
C ALA A 31 1.76 13.83 2.45
N ARG A 32 0.43 13.69 2.48
CA ARG A 32 -0.50 14.67 1.89
C ARG A 32 -0.46 16.00 2.63
N ASP A 33 -0.51 15.98 3.95
CA ASP A 33 -0.64 17.18 4.78
C ASP A 33 0.67 17.99 4.83
N THR A 34 1.84 17.32 4.75
CA THR A 34 3.14 18.01 4.68
C THR A 34 3.61 18.31 3.26
N GLY A 35 2.97 17.72 2.24
CA GLY A 35 3.43 17.78 0.85
C GLY A 35 4.74 17.02 0.59
N GLU A 36 5.25 16.27 1.58
CA GLU A 36 6.47 15.47 1.40
C GLU A 36 6.15 14.16 0.67
N PRO A 37 6.78 13.89 -0.49
CA PRO A 37 6.49 12.68 -1.24
C PRO A 37 7.03 11.43 -0.53
N VAL A 38 6.26 10.34 -0.66
CA VAL A 38 6.68 8.98 -0.33
C VAL A 38 7.12 8.25 -1.59
N LEU A 39 8.21 7.50 -1.50
CA LEU A 39 8.70 6.67 -2.59
C LEU A 39 8.03 5.30 -2.55
N ILE A 40 7.41 4.91 -3.66
CA ILE A 40 6.98 3.54 -3.91
C ILE A 40 7.83 3.06 -5.09
N SER A 41 8.70 2.09 -4.85
CA SER A 41 9.58 1.55 -5.89
C SER A 41 8.79 0.61 -6.81
N SER A 42 9.30 0.40 -8.03
CA SER A 42 8.71 -0.59 -8.96
C SER A 42 8.69 -1.99 -8.36
N LEU A 43 9.66 -2.33 -7.50
CA LEU A 43 9.69 -3.61 -6.80
C LEU A 43 8.50 -3.74 -5.84
N VAL A 44 8.21 -2.70 -5.06
CA VAL A 44 7.06 -2.66 -4.14
C VAL A 44 5.74 -2.72 -4.90
N LEU A 45 5.64 -2.08 -6.07
CA LEU A 45 4.45 -2.19 -6.94
C LEU A 45 4.25 -3.62 -7.47
N LEU A 46 5.32 -4.26 -7.96
CA LEU A 46 5.27 -5.63 -8.46
C LEU A 46 4.89 -6.62 -7.36
N GLU A 47 5.47 -6.48 -6.17
CA GLU A 47 5.13 -7.33 -5.04
C GLU A 47 3.70 -7.07 -4.55
N THR A 48 3.24 -5.81 -4.51
CA THR A 48 1.85 -5.48 -4.17
C THR A 48 0.89 -6.16 -5.14
N LEU A 49 1.16 -6.11 -6.45
CA LEU A 49 0.35 -6.82 -7.45
C LEU A 49 0.35 -8.34 -7.20
N TRP A 50 1.51 -8.92 -6.91
CA TRP A 50 1.62 -10.35 -6.60
C TRP A 50 0.82 -10.71 -5.33
N VAL A 51 0.92 -9.94 -4.26
CA VAL A 51 0.20 -10.16 -3.00
C VAL A 51 -1.32 -10.02 -3.20
N LEU A 52 -1.78 -8.99 -3.92
CA LEU A 52 -3.20 -8.81 -4.20
C LEU A 52 -3.76 -9.97 -5.05
N HIS A 53 -3.00 -10.42 -6.05
CA HIS A 53 -3.46 -11.47 -6.95
C HIS A 53 -3.40 -12.87 -6.34
N PHE A 54 -2.30 -13.24 -5.68
CA PHE A 54 -2.09 -14.59 -5.14
C PHE A 54 -2.51 -14.72 -3.68
N GLY A 55 -2.24 -13.73 -2.84
CA GLY A 55 -2.60 -13.72 -1.42
C GLY A 55 -4.09 -13.44 -1.21
N TYR A 56 -4.59 -12.33 -1.75
CA TYR A 56 -5.99 -11.90 -1.58
C TYR A 56 -6.93 -12.35 -2.70
N ARG A 57 -6.41 -13.06 -3.72
CA ARG A 57 -7.21 -13.64 -4.82
C ARG A 57 -8.00 -12.61 -5.64
N PHE A 58 -7.57 -11.35 -5.67
CA PHE A 58 -8.18 -10.37 -6.55
C PHE A 58 -7.95 -10.74 -8.02
N SER A 59 -8.99 -10.58 -8.84
CA SER A 59 -8.85 -10.72 -10.29
C SER A 59 -7.97 -9.61 -10.85
N ARG A 60 -7.29 -9.85 -11.97
CA ARG A 60 -6.50 -8.79 -12.64
C ARG A 60 -7.33 -7.53 -12.94
N ARG A 61 -8.62 -7.70 -13.27
CA ARG A 61 -9.55 -6.58 -13.52
C ARG A 61 -9.86 -5.77 -12.26
N ALA A 62 -9.70 -6.33 -11.07
CA ALA A 62 -9.88 -5.59 -9.82
C ALA A 62 -8.62 -4.84 -9.39
N ILE A 63 -7.46 -5.17 -9.96
CA ILE A 63 -6.16 -4.56 -9.63
C ILE A 63 -5.80 -3.42 -10.60
N VAL A 64 -6.26 -3.50 -11.86
CA VAL A 64 -5.95 -2.57 -12.97
C VAL A 64 -7.16 -1.77 -13.38
#